data_AF-A0A1F3T1F1-F1
#
_entry.id   AF-A0A1F3T1F1-F1
#
_cell.length_a   1.000
_cell.length_b   1.000
_cell.length_c   1.000
_cell.angle_alpha   90.00
_cell.angle_beta   90.00
_cell.angle_gamma   90.00
#
_symmetry.space_group_name_H-M   'P 1'
#
loop_
_entity.id
_entity.type
_entity.pdbx_description
1 polymer ?
#
loop_
_entity_poly.entity_id
_entity_poly.type
_entity_poly.pdbx_seq_one_letter_code
_entity_poly.pdbx_strand_id
1 'polypeptide(L)'
;MSILVALLSSSLVNAAGFSSGNNFFETRLFGEVTVLCTYPGRGGSRMVYCRGETLDPVEFDYFVLDEYVPASKIILKSREIEITKKMAYVSEKKRSKKQFNLWVWTLFQRPLLQYGENNIVYQLLDGSKIVRDGEFKVSVQRGEDRQCRHRVMHSSSPDDCDFGSRSICDEYFRLENYCE
;
A
#
# COMPACT_ATOMS: atom_id res chain seq x y z
N MET A 1 48.78 17.50 -27.90
CA MET A 1 47.63 17.99 -27.11
C MET A 1 46.66 16.82 -26.97
N SER A 2 46.78 16.04 -25.89
CA SER A 2 46.01 14.81 -25.71
C SER A 2 44.68 15.12 -25.04
N ILE A 3 43.57 14.80 -25.71
CA ILE A 3 42.21 14.95 -25.19
C ILE A 3 41.88 13.69 -24.39
N LEU A 4 41.79 13.83 -23.08
CA LEU A 4 41.36 12.78 -22.17
C LEU A 4 39.82 12.73 -22.18
N VAL A 5 39.23 11.72 -22.83
CA VAL A 5 37.79 11.48 -22.82
C VAL A 5 37.45 10.70 -21.55
N ALA A 6 36.84 11.38 -20.56
CA ALA A 6 36.31 10.75 -19.37
C ALA A 6 35.00 10.02 -19.71
N LEU A 7 35.07 8.70 -19.81
CA LEU A 7 33.89 7.84 -19.87
C LEU A 7 33.17 7.90 -18.51
N LEU A 8 32.08 8.66 -18.46
CA LEU A 8 31.12 8.65 -17.36
C LEU A 8 30.42 7.28 -17.36
N SER A 9 30.99 6.36 -16.58
CA SER A 9 30.38 5.06 -16.25
C SER A 9 29.06 5.31 -15.51
N SER A 10 27.96 5.38 -16.26
CA SER A 10 26.62 5.40 -15.69
C SER A 10 26.37 4.00 -15.12
N SER A 11 26.60 3.82 -13.82
CA SER A 11 26.15 2.63 -13.11
C SER A 11 24.64 2.55 -13.27
N LEU A 12 24.17 1.62 -14.10
CA LEU A 12 22.78 1.18 -14.09
C LEU A 12 22.53 0.68 -12.67
N VAL A 13 21.88 1.53 -11.86
CA VAL A 13 21.37 1.11 -10.57
C VAL A 13 20.33 0.06 -10.89
N ASN A 14 20.62 -1.21 -10.58
CA ASN A 14 19.64 -2.27 -10.68
C ASN A 14 18.47 -1.89 -9.78
N ALA A 15 17.36 -1.47 -10.37
CA ALA A 15 16.33 -0.74 -9.66
C ALA A 15 15.41 -1.72 -8.93
N ALA A 16 15.81 -2.12 -7.72
CA ALA A 16 14.89 -2.75 -6.78
C ALA A 16 13.80 -1.74 -6.39
N GLY A 17 12.56 -2.21 -6.31
CA GLY A 17 11.44 -1.34 -5.99
C GLY A 17 10.11 -2.06 -5.99
N PHE A 18 9.05 -1.26 -6.00
CA PHE A 18 7.69 -1.76 -6.24
C PHE A 18 7.27 -1.57 -7.70
N SER A 19 6.39 -2.43 -8.22
CA SER A 19 6.00 -2.39 -9.64
C SER A 19 5.33 -1.09 -10.08
N SER A 20 4.69 -0.37 -9.17
CA SER A 20 4.08 0.93 -9.44
C SER A 20 5.04 2.11 -9.26
N GLY A 21 6.32 1.81 -8.98
CA GLY A 21 7.35 2.79 -8.64
C GLY A 21 7.56 2.95 -7.14
N ASN A 22 8.48 3.84 -6.77
CA ASN A 22 8.87 4.08 -5.39
C ASN A 22 8.37 5.44 -4.87
N ASN A 23 7.43 6.07 -5.56
CA ASN A 23 6.79 7.31 -5.13
C ASN A 23 5.29 7.06 -5.01
N PHE A 24 4.76 7.30 -3.82
CA PHE A 24 3.36 7.10 -3.48
C PHE A 24 2.79 8.36 -2.85
N PHE A 25 1.47 8.47 -2.87
CA PHE A 25 0.76 9.59 -2.26
C PHE A 25 -0.28 9.07 -1.27
N GLU A 26 -0.23 9.56 -0.03
CA GLU A 26 -1.31 9.39 0.93
C GLU A 26 -2.41 10.41 0.62
N THR A 27 -3.55 9.90 0.22
CA THR A 27 -4.73 10.68 -0.15
C THR A 27 -5.76 10.55 0.97
N ARG A 28 -6.18 11.68 1.56
CA ARG A 28 -7.33 11.67 2.49
C ARG A 28 -8.63 11.61 1.71
N LEU A 29 -9.52 10.77 2.19
CA LEU A 29 -10.86 10.58 1.67
C LEU A 29 -11.86 11.17 2.66
N PHE A 30 -12.86 11.86 2.13
CA PHE A 30 -13.94 12.41 2.92
C PHE A 30 -15.27 12.32 2.18
N GLY A 31 -16.37 12.18 2.91
CA GLY A 31 -17.69 12.10 2.30
C GLY A 31 -18.80 11.89 3.33
N GLU A 32 -20.02 11.88 2.84
CA GLU A 32 -21.23 11.76 3.66
C GLU A 32 -22.06 10.59 3.16
N VAL A 33 -22.53 9.76 4.09
CA VAL A 33 -23.40 8.63 3.78
C VAL A 33 -24.66 8.67 4.66
N THR A 34 -25.82 8.51 4.05
CA THR A 34 -27.06 8.24 4.78
C THR A 34 -27.19 6.73 4.98
N VAL A 35 -27.14 6.27 6.23
CA VAL A 35 -27.34 4.87 6.60
C VAL A 35 -28.81 4.64 6.94
N LEU A 36 -29.47 3.77 6.17
CA LEU A 36 -30.80 3.25 6.42
C LEU A 36 -30.69 2.02 7.34
N CYS A 37 -31.18 2.18 8.55
CA CYS A 37 -31.03 1.25 9.65
C CYS A 37 -32.24 0.33 9.77
N THR A 38 -31.97 -0.98 9.75
CA THR A 38 -33.01 -2.00 9.92
C THR A 38 -32.51 -3.12 10.84
N TYR A 39 -32.79 -3.01 12.14
CA TYR A 39 -32.46 -4.06 13.12
C TYR A 39 -33.58 -4.22 14.18
N PRO A 40 -33.65 -5.37 14.89
CA PRO A 40 -34.78 -5.64 15.77
C PRO A 40 -35.02 -4.53 16.81
N GLY A 41 -36.22 -3.96 16.80
CA GLY A 41 -36.63 -2.92 17.75
C GLY A 41 -36.24 -1.48 17.38
N ARG A 42 -35.53 -1.24 16.26
CA ARG A 42 -35.18 0.12 15.83
C ARG A 42 -35.04 0.22 14.30
N GLY A 43 -35.65 1.27 13.75
CA GLY A 43 -35.50 1.66 12.35
C GLY A 43 -35.23 3.16 12.23
N GLY A 44 -34.69 3.58 11.10
CA GLY A 44 -34.47 5.00 10.83
C GLY A 44 -33.39 5.26 9.79
N SER A 45 -33.02 6.52 9.65
CA SER A 45 -31.91 6.95 8.81
C SER A 45 -30.96 7.82 9.62
N ARG A 46 -29.66 7.66 9.39
CA ARG A 46 -28.65 8.50 10.01
C ARG A 46 -27.64 8.98 8.97
N MET A 47 -27.29 10.25 9.03
CA MET A 47 -26.15 10.77 8.27
C MET A 47 -24.85 10.51 9.04
N VAL A 48 -23.86 9.94 8.35
CA VAL A 48 -22.52 9.64 8.88
C VAL A 48 -21.50 10.37 8.01
N TYR A 49 -20.60 11.11 8.65
CA TYR A 49 -19.46 11.77 8.01
C TYR A 49 -18.28 10.81 8.04
N CYS A 50 -17.86 10.34 6.88
CA CYS A 50 -16.76 9.40 6.74
C CYS A 50 -15.45 10.12 6.45
N ARG A 51 -14.38 9.66 7.08
CA ARG A 51 -13.00 10.08 6.83
C ARG A 51 -12.14 8.84 6.70
N GLY A 52 -11.28 8.82 5.70
CA GLY A 52 -10.39 7.71 5.42
C GLY A 52 -9.08 8.19 4.80
N GLU A 53 -8.20 7.24 4.55
CA GLU A 53 -6.93 7.45 3.85
C GLU A 53 -6.71 6.27 2.91
N THR A 54 -6.06 6.53 1.77
CA THR A 54 -5.62 5.50 0.84
C THR A 54 -4.23 5.85 0.30
N LEU A 55 -3.57 4.87 -0.33
CA LEU A 55 -2.27 5.04 -0.94
C LEU A 55 -2.37 4.93 -2.45
N ASP A 56 -2.06 6.03 -3.14
CA ASP A 56 -1.94 6.07 -4.58
C ASP A 56 -0.52 5.71 -5.03
N PRO A 57 -0.36 4.95 -6.13
CA PRO A 57 -1.44 4.41 -6.97
C PRO A 57 -2.04 3.09 -6.43
N VAL A 58 -1.39 2.43 -5.47
CA VAL A 58 -1.86 1.14 -4.92
C VAL A 58 -1.46 0.97 -3.44
N GLU A 59 -2.33 0.34 -2.67
CA GLU A 59 -2.04 -0.03 -1.26
C GLU A 59 -1.30 -1.37 -1.13
N PHE A 60 -1.32 -2.18 -2.20
CA PHE A 60 -0.65 -3.48 -2.27
C PHE A 60 0.14 -3.56 -3.57
N ASP A 61 1.44 -3.87 -3.49
CA ASP A 61 2.27 -3.93 -4.68
C ASP A 61 3.28 -5.08 -4.70
N TYR A 62 3.72 -5.49 -5.89
CA TYR A 62 4.78 -6.47 -6.03
C TYR A 62 6.14 -5.83 -5.83
N PHE A 63 7.04 -6.55 -5.14
CA PHE A 63 8.46 -6.26 -5.24
C PHE A 63 8.95 -6.71 -6.61
N VAL A 64 9.77 -5.90 -7.28
CA VAL A 64 10.34 -6.19 -8.60
C VAL A 64 11.85 -5.94 -8.63
N LEU A 65 12.53 -6.67 -9.51
CA LEU A 65 13.90 -6.42 -9.96
C LEU A 65 13.90 -6.29 -11.49
N ASP A 66 14.92 -5.62 -12.03
CA ASP A 66 15.16 -5.51 -13.47
C ASP A 66 15.96 -6.69 -14.05
N GLU A 67 16.60 -7.48 -13.21
CA GLU A 67 17.39 -8.66 -13.59
C GLU A 67 16.82 -9.98 -13.06
N TYR A 68 17.24 -11.08 -13.70
CA TYR A 68 16.98 -12.41 -13.20
C TYR A 68 17.89 -12.69 -11.99
N VAL A 69 17.32 -13.18 -10.90
CA VAL A 69 18.06 -13.67 -9.73
C VAL A 69 17.49 -15.03 -9.38
N PRO A 70 18.30 -16.11 -9.32
CA PRO A 70 17.82 -17.45 -8.98
C PRO A 70 17.48 -17.51 -7.48
N ALA A 71 16.27 -17.13 -7.13
CA ALA A 71 15.78 -17.07 -5.75
C ALA A 71 14.37 -17.65 -5.64
N SER A 72 14.06 -18.24 -4.50
CA SER A 72 12.73 -18.78 -4.19
C SER A 72 11.96 -17.92 -3.18
N LYS A 73 12.63 -17.00 -2.49
CA LYS A 73 12.06 -16.19 -1.41
C LYS A 73 12.61 -14.77 -1.42
N ILE A 74 11.77 -13.82 -1.03
CA ILE A 74 12.11 -12.42 -0.78
C ILE A 74 11.72 -12.07 0.66
N ILE A 75 12.58 -11.32 1.33
CA ILE A 75 12.33 -10.69 2.62
C ILE A 75 12.49 -9.19 2.43
N LEU A 76 11.50 -8.41 2.85
CA LEU A 76 11.55 -6.96 2.91
C LEU A 76 11.52 -6.53 4.38
N LYS A 77 12.35 -5.56 4.73
CA LYS A 77 12.35 -4.91 6.04
C LYS A 77 12.33 -3.39 5.87
N SER A 78 11.35 -2.71 6.43
CA SER A 78 11.43 -1.26 6.62
C SER A 78 12.33 -0.96 7.82
N ARG A 79 13.27 -0.03 7.66
CA ARG A 79 14.13 0.42 8.77
C ARG A 79 13.40 1.33 9.74
N GLU A 80 12.46 2.13 9.25
CA GLU A 80 11.82 3.19 10.01
C GLU A 80 10.77 2.65 10.98
N ILE A 81 9.99 1.66 10.54
CA ILE A 81 8.93 1.05 11.37
C ILE A 81 9.26 -0.38 11.81
N GLU A 82 10.47 -0.85 11.51
CA GLU A 82 11.01 -2.18 11.85
C GLU A 82 10.12 -3.37 11.44
N ILE A 83 9.26 -3.18 10.44
CA ILE A 83 8.38 -4.24 9.93
C ILE A 83 9.14 -5.12 8.95
N THR A 84 9.04 -6.44 9.15
CA THR A 84 9.56 -7.46 8.24
C THR A 84 8.42 -8.21 7.57
N LYS A 85 8.47 -8.31 6.24
CA LYS A 85 7.55 -9.11 5.43
C LYS A 85 8.32 -10.13 4.61
N LYS A 86 7.74 -11.32 4.44
CA LYS A 86 8.36 -12.43 3.69
C LYS A 86 7.37 -12.94 2.65
N MET A 87 7.86 -13.24 1.46
CA MET A 87 7.05 -13.76 0.37
C MET A 87 7.87 -14.72 -0.48
N ALA A 88 7.21 -15.63 -1.20
CA ALA A 88 7.87 -16.35 -2.29
C ALA A 88 8.28 -15.36 -3.40
N TYR A 89 9.39 -15.65 -4.06
CA TYR A 89 9.88 -14.92 -5.23
C TYR A 89 9.79 -15.80 -6.48
N VAL A 90 9.53 -15.19 -7.64
CA VAL A 90 9.42 -15.88 -8.92
C VAL A 90 10.48 -15.31 -9.85
N SER A 91 11.61 -15.99 -9.94
CA SER A 91 12.81 -15.55 -10.68
C SER A 91 12.52 -15.19 -12.13
N GLU A 92 11.72 -16.00 -12.81
CA GLU A 92 11.38 -15.84 -14.22
C GLU A 92 10.55 -14.58 -14.47
N LYS A 93 9.75 -14.17 -13.47
CA LYS A 93 8.94 -12.95 -13.52
C LYS A 93 9.64 -11.75 -12.87
N LYS A 94 10.85 -11.96 -12.33
CA LYS A 94 11.65 -10.96 -11.61
C LYS A 94 10.88 -10.23 -10.50
N ARG A 95 9.97 -10.93 -9.81
CA ARG A 95 9.07 -10.30 -8.83
C ARG A 95 8.61 -11.23 -7.72
N SER A 96 8.06 -10.65 -6.66
CA SER A 96 7.37 -11.41 -5.61
C SER A 96 6.15 -12.16 -6.16
N LYS A 97 5.84 -13.32 -5.57
CA LYS A 97 4.69 -14.15 -6.00
C LYS A 97 3.35 -13.47 -5.74
N LYS A 98 3.25 -12.69 -4.67
CA LYS A 98 2.08 -11.89 -4.28
C LYS A 98 2.51 -10.46 -3.94
N GLN A 99 1.54 -9.58 -3.85
CA GLN A 99 1.74 -8.21 -3.40
C GLN A 99 2.04 -8.15 -1.90
N PHE A 100 2.85 -7.17 -1.52
CA PHE A 100 3.06 -6.76 -0.14
C PHE A 100 2.02 -5.69 0.22
N ASN A 101 1.45 -5.79 1.42
CA ASN A 101 0.68 -4.70 2.00
C ASN A 101 1.60 -3.52 2.29
N LEU A 102 1.40 -2.41 1.58
CA LEU A 102 2.18 -1.18 1.71
C LEU A 102 1.54 -0.20 2.67
N TRP A 103 0.21 -0.10 2.76
CA TRP A 103 -0.49 0.96 3.51
C TRP A 103 -1.61 0.50 4.46
N VAL A 104 -2.27 -0.62 4.19
CA VAL A 104 -3.45 -1.03 4.95
C VAL A 104 -3.09 -1.47 6.38
N TRP A 105 -3.64 -0.76 7.37
CA TRP A 105 -3.51 -1.13 8.78
C TRP A 105 -4.69 -1.97 9.27
N THR A 106 -4.43 -3.19 9.72
CA THR A 106 -5.43 -4.05 10.37
C THR A 106 -4.89 -4.61 11.68
N LEU A 107 -5.75 -5.26 12.47
CA LEU A 107 -5.35 -5.93 13.71
C LEU A 107 -4.22 -6.96 13.50
N PHE A 108 -4.21 -7.63 12.35
CA PHE A 108 -3.27 -8.71 12.05
C PHE A 108 -2.19 -8.35 11.04
N GLN A 109 -2.31 -7.20 10.37
CA GLN A 109 -1.38 -6.77 9.33
C GLN A 109 -0.97 -5.33 9.54
N ARG A 110 0.33 -5.12 9.70
CA ARG A 110 0.95 -3.79 9.68
C ARG A 110 1.44 -3.46 8.27
N PRO A 111 1.30 -2.23 7.78
CA PRO A 111 1.83 -1.79 6.50
C PRO A 111 3.36 -1.85 6.46
N LEU A 112 3.93 -1.86 5.25
CA LEU A 112 5.37 -1.78 5.05
C LEU A 112 5.88 -0.34 5.01
N LEU A 113 5.01 0.60 4.65
CA LEU A 113 5.34 2.02 4.51
C LEU A 113 4.65 2.85 5.58
N GLN A 114 5.22 4.02 5.84
CA GLN A 114 4.63 5.13 6.57
C GLN A 114 4.81 6.43 5.78
N TYR A 115 4.16 7.51 6.22
CA TYR A 115 4.34 8.83 5.62
C TYR A 115 5.83 9.27 5.66
N GLY A 116 6.31 9.88 4.57
CA GLY A 116 7.70 10.33 4.43
C GLY A 116 8.61 9.35 3.68
N GLU A 117 9.92 9.42 3.94
CA GLU A 117 10.90 8.52 3.34
C GLU A 117 10.96 7.19 4.11
N ASN A 118 10.97 6.08 3.37
CA ASN A 118 11.07 4.72 3.89
C ASN A 118 12.27 4.03 3.23
N ASN A 119 13.23 3.57 4.02
CA ASN A 119 14.37 2.78 3.56
C ASN A 119 14.03 1.28 3.71
N ILE A 120 13.82 0.64 2.57
CA ILE A 120 13.46 -0.77 2.47
C ILE A 120 14.70 -1.59 2.18
N VAL A 121 15.10 -2.42 3.13
CA VAL A 121 16.14 -3.43 2.94
C VAL A 121 15.52 -4.70 2.41
N TYR A 122 16.13 -5.32 1.42
CA TYR A 122 15.65 -6.58 0.86
C TYR A 122 16.72 -7.68 0.88
N GLN A 123 16.25 -8.92 0.99
CA GLN A 123 17.06 -10.13 0.86
C GLN A 123 16.33 -11.15 -0.01
N LEU A 124 16.95 -11.60 -1.08
CA LEU A 124 16.54 -12.73 -1.89
C LEU A 124 17.29 -13.97 -1.44
N LEU A 125 16.55 -15.06 -1.25
CA LEU A 125 17.09 -16.32 -0.78
C LEU A 125 16.77 -17.44 -1.76
N ASP A 126 17.73 -18.34 -1.93
CA ASP A 126 17.51 -19.68 -2.46
C ASP A 126 17.68 -20.70 -1.33
N GLY A 127 16.56 -21.30 -0.89
CA GLY A 127 16.52 -22.05 0.35
C GLY A 127 16.82 -21.17 1.57
N SER A 128 17.97 -21.40 2.20
CA SER A 128 18.49 -20.63 3.35
C SER A 128 19.63 -19.66 2.97
N LYS A 129 20.15 -19.74 1.75
CA LYS A 129 21.29 -18.92 1.30
C LYS A 129 20.78 -17.59 0.75
N ILE A 130 21.34 -16.49 1.22
CA ILE A 130 21.14 -15.18 0.59
C ILE A 130 21.90 -15.17 -0.74
N VAL A 131 21.18 -14.95 -1.83
CA VAL A 131 21.74 -14.90 -3.20
C VAL A 131 21.84 -13.47 -3.71
N ARG A 132 21.06 -12.54 -3.14
CA ARG A 132 21.12 -11.11 -3.41
C ARG A 132 20.53 -10.36 -2.22
N ASP A 133 21.10 -9.21 -1.91
CA ASP A 133 20.54 -8.25 -0.96
C ASP A 133 20.81 -6.82 -1.45
N GLY A 134 20.17 -5.86 -0.81
CA GLY A 134 20.32 -4.45 -1.12
C GLY A 134 19.28 -3.61 -0.37
N GLU A 135 19.18 -2.34 -0.76
CA GLU A 135 18.18 -1.42 -0.25
C GLU A 135 17.67 -0.48 -1.33
N PHE A 136 16.44 0.01 -1.14
CA PHE A 136 15.86 1.06 -1.98
C PHE A 136 15.00 1.99 -1.12
N LYS A 137 14.87 3.24 -1.57
CA LYS A 137 14.08 4.27 -0.89
C LYS A 137 12.71 4.38 -1.53
N VAL A 138 11.70 4.59 -0.69
CA VAL A 138 10.31 4.81 -1.09
C VAL A 138 9.82 6.10 -0.44
N SER A 139 9.29 7.01 -1.24
CA SER A 139 8.73 8.27 -0.78
C SER A 139 7.20 8.17 -0.73
N VAL A 140 6.62 8.45 0.43
CA VAL A 140 5.17 8.66 0.59
C VAL A 140 4.96 10.13 0.89
N GLN A 141 4.27 10.82 -0.01
CA GLN A 141 4.00 12.25 0.10
C GLN A 141 2.50 12.51 0.30
N ARG A 142 2.16 13.74 0.62
CA ARG A 142 0.76 14.15 0.69
C ARG A 142 0.17 14.24 -0.71
N GLY A 143 -0.88 13.48 -0.98
CA GLY A 143 -1.72 13.61 -2.17
C GLY A 143 -2.77 14.71 -2.05
N GLU A 144 -3.51 14.94 -3.14
CA GLU A 144 -4.71 15.78 -3.11
C GLU A 144 -5.84 15.06 -2.38
N ASP A 145 -6.53 15.78 -1.50
CA ASP A 145 -7.67 15.21 -0.77
C ASP A 145 -8.83 14.93 -1.75
N ARG A 146 -9.51 13.79 -1.62
CA ARG A 146 -10.65 13.43 -2.47
C ARG A 146 -11.96 13.40 -1.70
N GLN A 147 -12.99 14.01 -2.30
CA GLN A 147 -14.34 14.00 -1.77
C GLN A 147 -15.20 12.97 -2.51
N CYS A 148 -15.71 11.98 -1.79
CA CYS A 148 -16.68 11.04 -2.34
C CYS A 148 -18.06 11.70 -2.40
N ARG A 149 -18.86 11.26 -3.38
CA ARG A 149 -20.26 11.71 -3.52
C ARG A 149 -21.11 11.17 -2.38
N HIS A 150 -22.20 11.87 -2.08
CA HIS A 150 -23.17 11.38 -1.11
C HIS A 150 -23.78 10.05 -1.56
N ARG A 151 -23.96 9.12 -0.63
CA ARG A 151 -24.60 7.81 -0.89
C ARG A 151 -25.62 7.45 0.19
N VAL A 152 -26.59 6.63 -0.18
CA VAL A 152 -27.50 5.97 0.76
C VAL A 152 -27.11 4.48 0.85
N MET A 153 -26.91 3.97 2.06
CA MET A 153 -26.51 2.59 2.32
C MET A 153 -27.42 1.94 3.35
N HIS A 154 -27.63 0.63 3.27
CA HIS A 154 -28.43 -0.12 4.24
C HIS A 154 -27.52 -0.85 5.23
N SER A 155 -27.87 -0.83 6.52
CA SER A 155 -27.21 -1.66 7.54
C SER A 155 -28.21 -2.23 8.54
N SER A 156 -27.96 -3.47 8.94
CA SER A 156 -28.61 -4.14 10.07
C SER A 156 -27.69 -4.23 11.30
N SER A 157 -26.49 -3.65 11.23
CA SER A 157 -25.55 -3.58 12.35
C SER A 157 -25.93 -2.41 13.27
N PRO A 158 -26.16 -2.66 14.57
CA PRO A 158 -26.33 -1.57 15.54
C PRO A 158 -25.13 -0.62 15.55
N ASP A 159 -23.91 -1.10 15.33
CA ASP A 159 -22.71 -0.26 15.38
C ASP A 159 -22.67 0.78 14.25
N ASP A 160 -23.07 0.38 13.04
CA ASP A 160 -23.16 1.28 11.89
C ASP A 160 -24.22 2.36 12.14
N CYS A 161 -25.32 1.97 12.77
CA CYS A 161 -26.49 2.80 13.01
C CYS A 161 -26.34 3.75 14.19
N ASP A 162 -25.82 3.25 15.31
CA ASP A 162 -25.76 3.96 16.59
C ASP A 162 -24.45 4.72 16.78
N PHE A 163 -23.38 4.34 16.08
CA PHE A 163 -22.07 4.98 16.24
C PHE A 163 -21.44 5.47 14.93
N GLY A 164 -21.92 5.02 13.76
CA GLY A 164 -21.27 5.33 12.49
C GLY A 164 -19.90 4.66 12.43
N SER A 165 -19.91 3.33 12.40
CA SER A 165 -18.73 2.48 12.52
C SER A 165 -17.66 2.76 11.45
N ARG A 166 -16.42 2.31 11.72
CA ARG A 166 -15.37 2.30 10.69
C ARG A 166 -15.75 1.43 9.49
N SER A 167 -16.44 0.30 9.71
CA SER A 167 -16.81 -0.63 8.63
C SER A 167 -17.78 -0.01 7.62
N ILE A 168 -18.74 0.83 8.04
CA ILE A 168 -19.64 1.49 7.10
C ILE A 168 -18.90 2.51 6.23
N CYS A 169 -17.91 3.21 6.80
CA CYS A 169 -17.09 4.15 6.06
C CYS A 169 -16.10 3.46 5.10
N ASP A 170 -15.46 2.37 5.52
CA ASP A 170 -14.58 1.57 4.66
C ASP A 170 -15.37 1.02 3.45
N GLU A 171 -16.57 0.49 3.69
CA GLU A 171 -17.46 0.00 2.63
C GLU A 171 -17.95 1.15 1.72
N TYR A 172 -18.31 2.30 2.28
CA TYR A 172 -18.68 3.49 1.52
C TYR A 172 -17.58 3.92 0.55
N PHE A 173 -16.34 4.06 1.03
CA PHE A 173 -15.20 4.44 0.18
C PHE A 173 -14.93 3.39 -0.89
N ARG A 174 -14.97 2.09 -0.55
CA ARG A 174 -14.82 1.01 -1.53
C ARG A 174 -15.87 1.07 -2.64
N LEU A 175 -17.12 1.37 -2.28
CA LEU A 175 -18.24 1.44 -3.22
C LEU A 175 -18.21 2.68 -4.13
N GLU A 176 -17.60 3.77 -3.66
CA GLU A 176 -17.31 4.96 -4.47
C GLU A 176 -15.90 4.91 -5.10
N ASN A 177 -15.29 3.73 -5.20
CA ASN A 177 -13.96 3.51 -5.78
C ASN A 177 -12.91 4.50 -5.25
N TYR A 178 -12.89 4.72 -3.93
CA TYR A 178 -11.98 5.65 -3.26
C TYR A 178 -12.03 7.08 -3.85
N CYS A 179 -13.23 7.49 -4.26
CA CYS A 179 -13.56 8.82 -4.78
C CYS A 179 -12.87 9.17 -6.11
N GLU A 180 -12.56 8.16 -6.93
CA GLU A 180 -12.07 8.31 -8.31
C GLU A 180 -13.19 8.57 -9.33
#